data_AF-A0ABD1D621-F1
#
_entry.id   AF-A0ABD1D621-F1
#
_cell.length_a   1.000
_cell.length_b   1.000
_cell.length_c   1.000
_cell.angle_alpha   90.00
_cell.angle_beta   90.00
_cell.angle_gamma   90.00
#
_symmetry.space_group_name_H-M   'P 1'
#
loop_
_entity.id
_entity.type
_entity.pdbx_description
1 polymer ?
#
loop_
_entity_poly.entity_id
_entity_poly.type
_entity_poly.pdbx_seq_one_letter_code
_entity_poly.pdbx_strand_id
1 'polypeptide(L)'
;MYRSCDDAPPISGVYRLVLESGTEIQVFCEQQLMGGGWLVFQSRLDGSVDFNRSWSDYRNGFGDASGEFWLGLEHLVELTSEWSELLIEMEDFEQVTEYALYPHFAVEDATANYRLRLGGIFEGTAGDSLGYYYNERFSTYDSERLTSHAVCAETLASGFWHYSCGDSLNRNNLNGIYGHGHNQKGIWWGTFGGSTTQNRNPLKTVRMMIRNHEEAESFAELQPTTTCKPKTSSTTPKPNPTVNSSCKNATTSEVHTITLKSGATLEALCQMDRHGGGWMVFQSRLDGTVNFNRSWFDYRNGFGDARGEYWLGLESLVQLTLQDSELLIEMEDFEGNAAFARYNYIKVEDETQAYRLRLGSIYTGTAGDAMGRYFDEAFSTVDLRGGNFPECAETLASGFWHYDCGNSIYRNNLNGIYGHGKGQQGIWWGTFNSAVNQNRSPLKTVRMMIREL
;
A
#
# COMPACT_ATOMS: atom_id res chain seq x y z
N MET A 1 -34.65 -14.27 2.17
CA MET A 1 -33.83 -13.07 2.45
C MET A 1 -32.44 -13.57 2.76
N TYR A 2 -31.45 -13.00 2.10
CA TYR A 2 -30.04 -13.43 2.18
C TYR A 2 -29.28 -12.50 3.13
N ARG A 3 -28.14 -12.92 3.67
CA ARG A 3 -27.31 -12.06 4.52
C ARG A 3 -26.15 -11.45 3.74
N SER A 4 -25.62 -12.19 2.77
CA SER A 4 -24.61 -11.72 1.82
C SER A 4 -24.95 -12.10 0.38
N CYS A 5 -24.12 -11.66 -0.56
CA CYS A 5 -24.20 -12.11 -1.95
C CYS A 5 -23.68 -13.56 -2.12
N ASP A 6 -22.88 -14.08 -1.20
CA ASP A 6 -22.48 -15.50 -1.19
C ASP A 6 -23.66 -16.44 -0.93
N ASP A 7 -24.62 -15.99 -0.10
CA ASP A 7 -25.85 -16.74 0.18
C ASP A 7 -26.87 -16.69 -0.97
N ALA A 8 -26.72 -15.72 -1.88
CA ALA A 8 -27.66 -15.50 -2.97
C ALA A 8 -27.50 -16.58 -4.07
N PRO A 9 -28.54 -16.84 -4.88
CA PRO A 9 -28.44 -17.74 -6.03
C PRO A 9 -27.25 -17.36 -6.92
N PRO A 10 -26.59 -18.33 -7.58
CA PRO A 10 -25.39 -18.10 -8.42
C PRO A 10 -25.73 -17.48 -9.78
N ILE A 11 -26.59 -16.46 -9.79
CA ILE A 11 -27.05 -15.71 -10.95
C ILE A 11 -26.88 -14.24 -10.63
N SER A 12 -26.20 -13.48 -11.48
CA SER A 12 -26.02 -12.05 -11.23
C SER A 12 -27.34 -11.30 -11.33
N GLY A 13 -27.62 -10.40 -10.39
CA GLY A 13 -28.89 -9.67 -10.35
C GLY A 13 -29.14 -8.95 -9.04
N VAL A 14 -30.30 -8.28 -8.95
CA VAL A 14 -30.69 -7.54 -7.75
C VAL A 14 -31.37 -8.46 -6.74
N TYR A 15 -30.85 -8.46 -5.52
CA TYR A 15 -31.34 -9.25 -4.39
C TYR A 15 -31.66 -8.36 -3.19
N ARG A 16 -32.49 -8.88 -2.27
CA ARG A 16 -32.76 -8.27 -0.95
C ARG A 16 -31.90 -8.95 0.10
N LEU A 17 -31.05 -8.16 0.74
CA LEU A 17 -30.23 -8.57 1.88
C LEU A 17 -30.78 -7.99 3.17
N VAL A 18 -30.53 -8.69 4.29
CA VAL A 18 -30.80 -8.20 5.64
C VAL A 18 -29.46 -8.08 6.34
N LEU A 19 -29.11 -6.85 6.72
CA LEU A 19 -27.89 -6.55 7.46
C LEU A 19 -27.99 -7.00 8.93
N GLU A 20 -26.88 -7.01 9.66
CA GLU A 20 -26.84 -7.42 11.08
C GLU A 20 -27.73 -6.55 11.98
N SER A 21 -27.85 -5.27 11.64
CA SER A 21 -28.73 -4.26 12.22
C SER A 21 -30.22 -4.56 12.02
N GLY A 22 -30.55 -5.54 11.18
CA GLY A 22 -31.91 -5.85 10.75
C GLY A 22 -32.39 -4.97 9.60
N THR A 23 -31.54 -4.09 9.07
CA THR A 23 -31.89 -3.22 7.94
C THR A 23 -31.99 -4.03 6.65
N GLU A 24 -33.08 -3.86 5.90
CA GLU A 24 -33.24 -4.47 4.58
C GLU A 24 -32.69 -3.55 3.49
N ILE A 25 -31.82 -4.08 2.62
CA ILE A 25 -31.25 -3.36 1.48
C ILE A 25 -31.44 -4.12 0.17
N GLN A 26 -31.48 -3.39 -0.94
CA GLN A 26 -31.44 -3.97 -2.29
C GLN A 26 -30.07 -3.74 -2.91
N VAL A 27 -29.41 -4.81 -3.33
CA VAL A 27 -28.06 -4.76 -3.91
C VAL A 27 -27.98 -5.62 -5.16
N PHE A 28 -27.06 -5.28 -6.06
CA PHE A 28 -26.69 -6.16 -7.16
C PHE A 28 -25.61 -7.13 -6.69
N CYS A 29 -25.90 -8.43 -6.77
CA CYS A 29 -24.89 -9.47 -6.56
C CYS A 29 -24.31 -9.88 -7.91
N GLU A 30 -22.98 -9.80 -8.05
CA GLU A 30 -22.24 -10.30 -9.20
C GLU A 30 -21.70 -11.70 -8.89
N GLN A 31 -22.22 -12.70 -9.61
CA GLN A 31 -22.00 -14.11 -9.32
C GLN A 31 -21.10 -14.82 -10.33
N GLN A 32 -20.71 -14.15 -11.42
CA GLN A 32 -19.91 -14.77 -12.49
C GLN A 32 -18.45 -14.31 -12.47
N LEU A 33 -18.20 -13.07 -12.06
CA LEU A 33 -16.85 -12.50 -12.05
C LEU A 33 -16.02 -13.05 -10.89
N MET A 34 -14.80 -13.51 -11.17
CA MET A 34 -13.78 -13.89 -10.16
C MET A 34 -14.31 -14.75 -9.00
N GLY A 35 -15.12 -15.77 -9.32
CA GLY A 35 -15.67 -16.72 -8.35
C GLY A 35 -17.03 -16.33 -7.74
N GLY A 36 -17.59 -15.17 -8.09
CA GLY A 36 -18.89 -14.72 -7.60
C GLY A 36 -18.86 -14.22 -6.16
N GLY A 37 -20.03 -14.02 -5.56
CA GLY A 37 -20.16 -13.54 -4.18
C GLY A 37 -20.03 -12.02 -4.00
N TRP A 38 -19.85 -11.29 -5.10
CA TRP A 38 -19.56 -9.86 -5.05
C TRP A 38 -20.82 -9.03 -4.83
N LEU A 39 -20.79 -8.15 -3.84
CA LEU A 39 -21.80 -7.13 -3.60
C LEU A 39 -21.36 -5.83 -4.27
N VAL A 40 -22.08 -5.40 -5.31
CA VAL A 40 -21.85 -4.09 -5.95
C VAL A 40 -22.38 -2.98 -5.05
N PHE A 41 -21.54 -2.02 -4.71
CA PHE A 41 -21.95 -0.85 -3.90
C PHE A 41 -21.89 0.47 -4.66
N GLN A 42 -21.21 0.49 -5.80
CA GLN A 42 -21.20 1.62 -6.73
C GLN A 42 -21.25 1.09 -8.16
N SER A 43 -22.08 1.74 -8.98
CA SER A 43 -22.23 1.41 -10.40
C SER A 43 -22.38 2.68 -11.25
N ARG A 44 -21.56 2.81 -12.29
CA ARG A 44 -21.63 3.84 -13.35
C ARG A 44 -21.73 3.15 -14.71
N LEU A 45 -22.65 3.58 -15.56
CA LEU A 45 -22.91 2.95 -16.85
C LEU A 45 -23.39 3.89 -17.97
N ASP A 46 -24.16 4.93 -17.66
CA ASP A 46 -24.86 5.73 -18.68
C ASP A 46 -25.09 7.21 -18.31
N GLY A 47 -24.74 7.62 -17.09
CA GLY A 47 -24.95 8.99 -16.60
C GLY A 47 -26.40 9.32 -16.25
N SER A 48 -27.27 8.32 -16.07
CA SER A 48 -28.65 8.50 -15.63
C SER A 48 -28.79 9.06 -14.21
N VAL A 49 -27.75 8.91 -13.38
CA VAL A 49 -27.75 9.40 -11.99
C VAL A 49 -26.66 10.43 -11.78
N ASP A 50 -27.03 11.56 -11.18
CA ASP A 50 -26.06 12.58 -10.73
C ASP A 50 -25.35 12.11 -9.45
N PHE A 51 -24.02 12.12 -9.45
CA PHE A 51 -23.16 11.76 -8.32
C PHE A 51 -22.55 12.98 -7.61
N ASN A 52 -22.76 14.21 -8.09
CA ASN A 52 -22.37 15.41 -7.35
C ASN A 52 -23.38 15.72 -6.24
N ARG A 53 -23.37 14.90 -5.19
CA ARG A 53 -24.40 14.83 -4.14
C ARG A 53 -23.92 15.26 -2.77
N SER A 54 -24.89 15.54 -1.90
CA SER A 54 -24.67 15.98 -0.53
C SER A 54 -24.07 14.88 0.36
N TRP A 55 -23.52 15.26 1.52
CA TRP A 55 -23.07 14.32 2.55
C TRP A 55 -24.19 13.38 2.97
N SER A 56 -25.39 13.93 3.17
CA SER A 56 -26.58 13.15 3.55
C SER A 56 -26.94 12.12 2.48
N ASP A 57 -26.83 12.46 1.19
CA ASP A 57 -27.11 11.52 0.11
C ASP A 57 -26.07 10.39 0.07
N TYR A 58 -24.77 10.72 0.15
CA TYR A 58 -23.71 9.71 0.17
C TYR A 58 -23.74 8.82 1.42
N ARG A 59 -24.17 9.38 2.55
CA ARG A 59 -24.38 8.64 3.80
C ARG A 59 -25.47 7.58 3.64
N ASN A 60 -26.61 7.95 3.07
CA ASN A 60 -27.80 7.10 3.04
C ASN A 60 -27.92 6.24 1.77
N GLY A 61 -27.23 6.61 0.68
CA GLY A 61 -27.36 5.98 -0.63
C GLY A 61 -28.31 6.69 -1.58
N PHE A 62 -28.10 6.50 -2.89
CA PHE A 62 -28.93 7.06 -3.96
C PHE A 62 -28.81 6.23 -5.24
N GLY A 63 -29.80 6.34 -6.13
CA GLY A 63 -29.86 5.59 -7.39
C GLY A 63 -30.64 4.28 -7.28
N ASP A 64 -30.46 3.39 -8.24
CA ASP A 64 -31.13 2.08 -8.31
C ASP A 64 -30.12 0.95 -8.53
N ALA A 65 -30.19 -0.12 -7.73
CA ALA A 65 -29.28 -1.26 -7.81
C ALA A 65 -29.30 -2.00 -9.17
N SER A 66 -30.33 -1.79 -10.00
CA SER A 66 -30.41 -2.30 -11.37
C SER A 66 -29.74 -1.40 -12.42
N GLY A 67 -29.25 -0.22 -12.01
CA GLY A 67 -28.62 0.78 -12.88
C GLY A 67 -27.44 1.48 -12.20
N GLU A 68 -27.42 2.82 -12.26
CA GLU A 68 -26.41 3.62 -11.58
C GLU A 68 -26.83 3.91 -10.14
N PHE A 69 -25.92 3.68 -9.19
CA PHE A 69 -26.21 3.93 -7.79
C PHE A 69 -24.95 4.03 -6.93
N TRP A 70 -25.16 4.56 -5.73
CA TRP A 70 -24.27 4.49 -4.59
C TRP A 70 -25.03 3.89 -3.41
N LEU A 71 -24.50 2.82 -2.81
CA LEU A 71 -25.21 2.06 -1.79
C LEU A 71 -25.48 2.87 -0.52
N GLY A 72 -24.53 3.70 -0.10
CA GLY A 72 -24.60 4.44 1.16
C GLY A 72 -23.46 4.07 2.10
N LEU A 73 -22.82 5.08 2.70
CA LEU A 73 -21.69 4.87 3.60
C LEU A 73 -22.08 4.12 4.87
N GLU A 74 -23.28 4.35 5.43
CA GLU A 74 -23.75 3.61 6.62
C GLU A 74 -23.82 2.10 6.37
N HIS A 75 -24.25 1.70 5.17
CA HIS A 75 -24.27 0.28 4.79
C HIS A 75 -22.87 -0.28 4.57
N LEU A 76 -21.95 0.51 3.98
CA LEU A 76 -20.56 0.09 3.80
C LEU A 76 -19.84 -0.15 5.12
N VAL A 77 -20.09 0.67 6.14
CA VAL A 77 -19.52 0.47 7.50
C VAL A 77 -19.94 -0.88 8.07
N GLU A 78 -21.19 -1.27 7.88
CA GLU A 78 -21.71 -2.54 8.37
C GLU A 78 -21.27 -3.75 7.52
N LEU A 79 -21.08 -3.53 6.22
CA LEU A 79 -20.76 -4.60 5.27
C LEU A 79 -19.26 -4.89 5.15
N THR A 80 -18.39 -3.99 5.59
CA THR A 80 -16.94 -4.10 5.39
C THR A 80 -16.18 -4.31 6.70
N SER A 81 -15.09 -5.06 6.62
CA SER A 81 -14.15 -5.32 7.70
C SER A 81 -12.73 -5.29 7.14
N GLU A 82 -11.74 -5.45 8.03
CA GLU A 82 -10.35 -5.58 7.60
C GLU A 82 -10.08 -6.84 6.76
N TRP A 83 -11.06 -7.72 6.52
CA TRP A 83 -10.94 -8.92 5.68
C TRP A 83 -11.81 -8.88 4.41
N SER A 84 -12.50 -7.76 4.19
CA SER A 84 -13.27 -7.55 2.97
C SER A 84 -12.34 -7.16 1.83
N GLU A 85 -12.46 -7.76 0.67
CA GLU A 85 -11.73 -7.33 -0.53
C GLU A 85 -12.59 -6.39 -1.37
N LEU A 86 -11.93 -5.46 -2.07
CA LEU A 86 -12.53 -4.52 -3.01
C LEU A 86 -12.06 -4.82 -4.43
N LEU A 87 -13.00 -5.09 -5.33
CA LEU A 87 -12.78 -5.18 -6.76
C LEU A 87 -13.39 -3.96 -7.46
N ILE A 88 -12.58 -3.30 -8.28
CA ILE A 88 -13.00 -2.20 -9.15
C ILE A 88 -12.82 -2.67 -10.60
N GLU A 89 -13.93 -2.84 -11.31
CA GLU A 89 -13.94 -3.17 -12.73
C GLU A 89 -14.28 -1.91 -13.54
N MET A 90 -13.53 -1.67 -14.61
CA MET A 90 -13.64 -0.46 -15.44
C MET A 90 -13.59 -0.80 -16.92
N GLU A 91 -14.42 -0.13 -17.72
CA GLU A 91 -14.38 -0.16 -19.19
C GLU A 91 -14.31 1.27 -19.73
N ASP A 92 -13.50 1.52 -20.75
CA ASP A 92 -13.48 2.81 -21.47
C ASP A 92 -14.39 2.81 -22.71
N PHE A 93 -14.45 3.95 -23.42
CA PHE A 93 -15.25 4.06 -24.65
C PHE A 93 -14.64 3.32 -25.86
N GLU A 94 -13.41 2.82 -25.74
CA GLU A 94 -12.72 2.00 -26.75
C GLU A 94 -12.86 0.49 -26.46
N GLN A 95 -13.67 0.12 -25.45
CA GLN A 95 -13.91 -1.27 -25.01
C GLN A 95 -12.69 -1.96 -24.41
N VAL A 96 -11.74 -1.17 -23.88
CA VAL A 96 -10.67 -1.70 -23.03
C VAL A 96 -11.25 -1.94 -21.64
N THR A 97 -11.08 -3.15 -21.10
CA THR A 97 -11.50 -3.51 -19.74
C THR A 97 -10.28 -3.79 -18.87
N GLU A 98 -10.21 -3.15 -17.71
CA GLU A 98 -9.17 -3.36 -16.71
C GLU A 98 -9.79 -3.44 -15.31
N TYR A 99 -9.02 -3.96 -14.35
CA TYR A 99 -9.47 -4.03 -12.96
C TYR A 99 -8.37 -3.66 -11.96
N ALA A 100 -8.80 -3.29 -10.77
CA ALA A 100 -7.99 -3.05 -9.59
C ALA A 100 -8.60 -3.82 -8.41
N LEU A 101 -7.78 -4.63 -7.72
CA LEU A 101 -8.16 -5.49 -6.60
C LEU A 101 -7.34 -5.11 -5.37
N TYR A 102 -8.04 -4.80 -4.27
CA TYR A 102 -7.46 -4.52 -2.96
C TYR A 102 -7.91 -5.62 -2.00
N PRO A 103 -7.00 -6.48 -1.51
CA PRO A 103 -7.39 -7.63 -0.68
C PRO A 103 -8.01 -7.28 0.65
N HIS A 104 -7.76 -6.06 1.16
CA HIS A 104 -8.48 -5.56 2.34
C HIS A 104 -9.01 -4.15 2.07
N PHE A 105 -10.26 -3.92 2.43
CA PHE A 105 -11.00 -2.69 2.23
C PHE A 105 -12.02 -2.55 3.36
N ALA A 106 -11.91 -1.48 4.13
CA ALA A 106 -12.90 -1.17 5.15
C ALA A 106 -13.25 0.32 5.13
N VAL A 107 -14.48 0.61 5.54
CA VAL A 107 -14.95 1.98 5.77
C VAL A 107 -15.22 2.14 7.27
N GLU A 108 -14.48 3.03 7.93
CA GLU A 108 -14.70 3.32 9.36
C GLU A 108 -16.03 4.05 9.58
N ASP A 109 -16.47 4.19 10.83
CA ASP A 109 -17.76 4.80 11.15
C ASP A 109 -17.82 6.33 10.91
N ALA A 110 -19.00 6.90 11.16
CA ALA A 110 -19.26 8.33 11.04
C ALA A 110 -18.38 9.19 11.96
N THR A 111 -17.93 8.68 13.12
CA THR A 111 -17.04 9.41 14.04
C THR A 111 -15.63 9.59 13.45
N ALA A 112 -15.22 8.66 12.59
CA ALA A 112 -14.02 8.74 11.79
C ALA A 112 -14.20 9.51 10.47
N ASN A 113 -15.42 9.98 10.16
CA ASN A 113 -15.86 10.53 8.88
C ASN A 113 -15.73 9.54 7.72
N TYR A 114 -16.19 8.31 7.93
CA TYR A 114 -16.18 7.24 6.95
C TYR A 114 -14.80 7.01 6.33
N ARG A 115 -13.77 6.93 7.18
CA ARG A 115 -12.38 6.87 6.73
C ARG A 115 -12.12 5.60 5.92
N LEU A 116 -11.42 5.74 4.79
CA LEU A 116 -11.02 4.62 3.96
C LEU A 116 -9.84 3.88 4.59
N ARG A 117 -9.98 2.56 4.72
CA ARG A 117 -8.88 1.64 5.01
C ARG A 117 -8.68 0.73 3.81
N LEU A 118 -7.41 0.56 3.47
CA LEU A 118 -6.95 -0.42 2.48
C LEU A 118 -5.90 -1.30 3.18
N GLY A 119 -5.86 -2.59 2.86
CA GLY A 119 -4.84 -3.58 3.28
C GLY A 119 -4.40 -4.48 2.11
N GLY A 120 -3.29 -5.20 2.26
CA GLY A 120 -2.88 -6.29 1.36
C GLY A 120 -1.96 -5.88 0.21
N ILE A 121 -1.63 -6.84 -0.64
CA ILE A 121 -0.85 -6.60 -1.85
C ILE A 121 -1.83 -6.26 -2.98
N PHE A 122 -1.71 -5.07 -3.54
CA PHE A 122 -2.50 -4.67 -4.70
C PHE A 122 -2.30 -5.63 -5.88
N GLU A 123 -3.40 -6.00 -6.53
CA GLU A 123 -3.40 -6.75 -7.77
C GLU A 123 -4.27 -6.04 -8.80
N GLY A 124 -3.95 -6.15 -10.09
CA GLY A 124 -4.80 -5.56 -11.13
C GLY A 124 -4.07 -5.18 -12.40
N THR A 125 -4.83 -5.09 -13.48
CA THR A 125 -4.34 -4.64 -14.79
C THR A 125 -4.41 -3.12 -14.94
N ALA A 126 -5.23 -2.44 -14.13
CA ALA A 126 -5.45 -1.00 -14.23
C ALA A 126 -4.36 -0.12 -13.61
N GLY A 127 -3.36 -0.74 -12.95
CA GLY A 127 -2.45 -0.04 -12.04
C GLY A 127 -3.17 0.57 -10.83
N ASP A 128 -2.40 1.08 -9.86
CA ASP A 128 -2.96 1.62 -8.62
C ASP A 128 -3.20 3.14 -8.71
N SER A 129 -4.47 3.55 -8.63
CA SER A 129 -4.88 4.94 -8.50
C SER A 129 -5.80 5.19 -7.30
N LEU A 130 -5.92 4.23 -6.36
CA LEU A 130 -6.69 4.37 -5.11
C LEU A 130 -5.83 4.20 -3.84
N GLY A 131 -4.67 3.54 -3.91
CA GLY A 131 -3.81 3.30 -2.75
C GLY A 131 -3.41 4.59 -2.01
N TYR A 132 -3.19 5.68 -2.73
CA TYR A 132 -2.91 7.01 -2.16
C TYR A 132 -4.07 7.60 -1.34
N TYR A 133 -5.28 7.05 -1.44
CA TYR A 133 -6.47 7.48 -0.71
C TYR A 133 -6.55 6.75 0.65
N TYR A 134 -5.59 5.90 0.98
CA TYR A 134 -5.49 5.25 2.28
C TYR A 134 -5.59 6.28 3.41
N ASN A 135 -6.43 5.99 4.40
CA ASN A 135 -6.65 6.82 5.59
C ASN A 135 -7.26 8.21 5.31
N GLU A 136 -7.68 8.48 4.07
CA GLU A 136 -8.46 9.67 3.76
C GLU A 136 -9.89 9.55 4.27
N ARG A 137 -10.45 10.70 4.66
CA ARG A 137 -11.85 10.78 5.10
C ARG A 137 -12.74 11.04 3.90
N PHE A 138 -13.98 10.56 3.97
CA PHE A 138 -14.94 10.86 2.92
C PHE A 138 -15.24 12.36 2.90
N SER A 139 -15.54 12.90 1.71
CA SER A 139 -15.87 14.31 1.55
C SER A 139 -16.88 14.51 0.43
N THR A 140 -17.76 15.49 0.60
CA THR A 140 -18.74 16.00 -0.37
C THR A 140 -18.64 17.53 -0.44
N TYR A 141 -19.32 18.17 -1.40
CA TYR A 141 -19.25 19.63 -1.56
C TYR A 141 -19.78 20.41 -0.34
N ASP A 142 -20.64 19.80 0.46
CA ASP A 142 -21.28 20.37 1.66
C ASP A 142 -20.76 19.78 2.97
N SER A 143 -19.77 18.89 2.92
CA SER A 143 -19.07 18.45 4.11
C SER A 143 -18.36 19.65 4.76
N GLU A 144 -18.38 19.73 6.09
CA GLU A 144 -17.49 20.65 6.80
C GLU A 144 -16.05 20.42 6.32
N ARG A 145 -15.26 21.49 6.16
CA ARG A 145 -13.84 21.42 5.73
C ARG A 145 -12.96 20.81 6.83
N LEU A 146 -13.21 19.56 7.16
CA LEU A 146 -12.54 18.78 8.20
C LEU A 146 -11.27 18.08 7.66
N THR A 147 -10.96 18.24 6.38
CA THR A 147 -9.76 17.68 5.72
C THR A 147 -9.04 18.73 4.88
N SER A 148 -7.73 18.56 4.70
CA SER A 148 -6.90 19.37 3.80
C SER A 148 -7.35 19.30 2.33
N HIS A 149 -8.15 18.28 1.99
CA HIS A 149 -8.57 17.97 0.62
C HIS A 149 -10.07 18.15 0.37
N ALA A 150 -10.82 18.73 1.32
CA ALA A 150 -12.27 18.96 1.17
C ALA A 150 -12.64 19.82 -0.06
N VAL A 151 -11.71 20.68 -0.52
CA VAL A 151 -11.87 21.47 -1.76
C VAL A 151 -11.97 20.59 -3.01
N CYS A 152 -11.46 19.35 -2.93
CA CYS A 152 -11.46 18.44 -4.06
C CYS A 152 -12.85 17.89 -4.39
N ALA A 153 -13.74 17.74 -3.41
CA ALA A 153 -15.12 17.34 -3.69
C ALA A 153 -15.83 18.35 -4.61
N GLU A 154 -15.61 19.66 -4.39
CA GLU A 154 -16.13 20.73 -5.26
C GLU A 154 -15.39 20.79 -6.61
N THR A 155 -14.06 20.64 -6.58
CA THR A 155 -13.19 20.72 -7.77
C THR A 155 -13.43 19.59 -8.76
N LEU A 156 -13.66 18.38 -8.24
CA LEU A 156 -13.89 17.14 -8.99
C LEU A 156 -15.38 16.82 -9.17
N ALA A 157 -16.26 17.60 -8.54
CA ALA A 157 -17.72 17.47 -8.59
C ALA A 157 -18.21 16.06 -8.22
N SER A 158 -17.70 15.53 -7.11
CA SER A 158 -18.01 14.17 -6.64
C SER A 158 -17.78 14.01 -5.14
N GLY A 159 -18.55 13.12 -4.51
CA GLY A 159 -18.26 12.65 -3.16
C GLY A 159 -17.31 11.45 -3.20
N PHE A 160 -16.17 11.54 -2.50
CA PHE A 160 -15.18 10.46 -2.44
C PHE A 160 -14.15 10.68 -1.31
N TRP A 161 -13.26 9.71 -1.10
CA TRP A 161 -12.11 9.77 -0.18
C TRP A 161 -10.94 10.62 -0.73
N HIS A 162 -11.24 11.79 -1.30
CA HIS A 162 -10.29 12.58 -2.09
C HIS A 162 -8.96 12.86 -1.38
N TYR A 163 -7.86 12.38 -1.96
CA TYR A 163 -6.49 12.67 -1.50
C TYR A 163 -5.89 13.95 -2.14
N SER A 164 -6.22 14.25 -3.39
CA SER A 164 -5.77 15.47 -4.07
C SER A 164 -6.60 15.68 -5.34
N CYS A 165 -6.68 16.91 -5.84
CA CYS A 165 -7.39 17.27 -7.08
C CYS A 165 -6.50 17.94 -8.13
N GLY A 166 -5.18 17.99 -7.93
CA GLY A 166 -4.19 18.43 -8.93
C GLY A 166 -3.90 17.40 -10.04
N ASP A 167 -2.67 17.36 -10.55
CA ASP A 167 -2.20 16.44 -11.62
C ASP A 167 -0.85 15.75 -11.35
N SER A 168 -0.26 15.95 -10.17
CA SER A 168 1.08 15.48 -9.82
C SER A 168 1.19 13.99 -9.48
N LEU A 169 0.05 13.32 -9.26
CA LEU A 169 -0.07 11.93 -8.84
C LEU A 169 -1.20 11.28 -9.61
N ASN A 170 -1.05 9.99 -9.93
CA ASN A 170 -2.08 9.19 -10.58
C ASN A 170 -3.21 8.89 -9.58
N ARG A 171 -4.35 9.52 -9.83
CA ARG A 171 -5.54 9.50 -8.98
C ARG A 171 -6.72 8.94 -9.72
N ASN A 172 -7.88 8.93 -9.08
CA ASN A 172 -9.14 8.59 -9.71
C ASN A 172 -10.26 9.58 -9.36
N ASN A 173 -11.31 9.58 -10.16
CA ASN A 173 -12.59 10.24 -9.86
C ASN A 173 -13.76 9.36 -10.32
N LEU A 174 -13.91 8.18 -9.73
CA LEU A 174 -14.92 7.19 -10.15
C LEU A 174 -16.37 7.69 -9.96
N ASN A 175 -16.58 8.68 -9.09
CA ASN A 175 -17.85 9.33 -8.83
C ASN A 175 -18.05 10.64 -9.63
N GLY A 176 -17.21 10.91 -10.63
CA GLY A 176 -17.30 12.11 -11.46
C GLY A 176 -18.51 12.17 -12.39
N ILE A 177 -18.59 13.24 -13.17
CA ILE A 177 -19.62 13.52 -14.16
C ILE A 177 -19.43 12.60 -15.37
N TYR A 178 -20.46 11.81 -15.68
CA TYR A 178 -20.45 10.89 -16.82
C TYR A 178 -20.36 11.65 -18.15
N GLY A 179 -19.58 11.12 -19.11
CA GLY A 179 -19.48 11.70 -20.45
C GLY A 179 -18.82 13.08 -20.52
N HIS A 180 -18.10 13.51 -19.49
CA HIS A 180 -17.48 14.85 -19.42
C HIS A 180 -16.11 14.96 -20.14
N GLY A 181 -15.82 14.01 -21.05
CA GLY A 181 -14.55 13.94 -21.78
C GLY A 181 -13.34 13.85 -20.86
N HIS A 182 -12.23 14.47 -21.27
CA HIS A 182 -10.95 14.47 -20.51
C HIS A 182 -10.90 15.47 -19.35
N ASN A 183 -12.05 16.06 -18.97
CA ASN A 183 -12.10 17.04 -17.91
C ASN A 183 -11.87 16.37 -16.54
N GLN A 184 -11.20 17.06 -15.60
CA GLN A 184 -10.94 16.54 -14.26
C GLN A 184 -12.22 16.16 -13.48
N LYS A 185 -13.36 16.78 -13.81
CA LYS A 185 -14.66 16.42 -13.22
C LYS A 185 -15.27 15.14 -13.80
N GLY A 186 -14.70 14.58 -14.86
CA GLY A 186 -15.16 13.35 -15.49
C GLY A 186 -14.88 12.10 -14.65
N ILE A 187 -15.26 10.94 -15.18
CA ILE A 187 -14.97 9.62 -14.60
C ILE A 187 -13.68 9.09 -15.21
N TRP A 188 -12.64 8.88 -14.40
CA TRP A 188 -11.32 8.44 -14.87
C TRP A 188 -10.54 7.69 -13.78
N TRP A 189 -9.58 6.90 -14.24
CA TRP A 189 -8.60 6.17 -13.43
C TRP A 189 -7.19 6.45 -13.97
N GLY A 190 -6.31 7.00 -13.13
CA GLY A 190 -5.09 7.68 -13.55
C GLY A 190 -4.03 6.78 -14.17
N THR A 191 -3.99 5.52 -13.81
CA THR A 191 -3.07 4.51 -14.35
C THR A 191 -3.68 3.65 -15.46
N PHE A 192 -4.95 3.89 -15.82
CA PHE A 192 -5.68 3.07 -16.79
C PHE A 192 -4.95 3.03 -18.14
N GLY A 193 -4.96 1.87 -18.80
CA GLY A 193 -4.25 1.64 -20.05
C GLY A 193 -2.72 1.59 -19.89
N GLY A 194 -2.23 1.28 -18.69
CA GLY A 194 -0.80 1.25 -18.36
C GLY A 194 -0.14 2.63 -18.31
N SER A 195 -0.93 3.70 -18.09
CA SER A 195 -0.41 5.06 -18.03
C SER A 195 0.49 5.27 -16.81
N THR A 196 1.67 5.85 -17.02
CA THR A 196 2.59 6.22 -15.94
C THR A 196 2.38 7.64 -15.43
N THR A 197 1.51 8.41 -16.08
CA THR A 197 1.12 9.79 -15.71
C THR A 197 -0.40 9.89 -15.60
N GLN A 198 -0.91 10.98 -15.01
CA GLN A 198 -2.35 11.12 -14.77
C GLN A 198 -3.18 10.98 -16.06
N ASN A 199 -3.84 9.84 -16.22
CA ASN A 199 -4.79 9.58 -17.29
C ASN A 199 -6.18 10.14 -16.90
N ARG A 200 -6.81 10.88 -17.80
CA ARG A 200 -8.18 11.38 -17.66
C ARG A 200 -9.08 10.92 -18.79
N ASN A 201 -8.70 9.87 -19.52
CA ASN A 201 -9.56 9.26 -20.51
C ASN A 201 -10.88 8.84 -19.86
N PRO A 202 -12.03 9.18 -20.47
CA PRO A 202 -13.31 8.93 -19.86
C PRO A 202 -13.59 7.43 -19.79
N LEU A 203 -13.95 6.96 -18.60
CA LEU A 203 -14.48 5.62 -18.41
C LEU A 203 -15.97 5.59 -18.78
N LYS A 204 -16.37 4.52 -19.44
CA LYS A 204 -17.74 4.24 -19.89
C LYS A 204 -18.51 3.44 -18.85
N THR A 205 -17.89 2.46 -18.19
CA THR A 205 -18.49 1.74 -17.07
C THR A 205 -17.52 1.63 -15.91
N VAL A 206 -18.06 1.66 -14.69
CA VAL A 206 -17.31 1.42 -13.46
C VAL A 206 -18.21 0.64 -12.51
N ARG A 207 -17.68 -0.43 -11.90
CA ARG A 207 -18.34 -1.14 -10.80
C ARG A 207 -17.36 -1.29 -9.65
N MET A 208 -17.74 -0.82 -8.45
CA MET A 208 -17.02 -1.10 -7.22
C MET A 208 -17.78 -2.14 -6.41
N MET A 209 -17.10 -3.22 -6.04
CA MET A 209 -17.68 -4.42 -5.47
C MET A 209 -16.88 -4.88 -4.27
N ILE A 210 -17.57 -5.35 -3.24
CA ILE A 210 -16.94 -5.96 -2.06
C ILE A 210 -17.32 -7.42 -1.94
N ARG A 211 -16.42 -8.20 -1.36
CA ARG A 211 -16.68 -9.57 -0.91
C ARG A 211 -15.97 -9.79 0.41
N ASN A 212 -16.63 -10.46 1.35
CA ASN A 212 -16.06 -10.73 2.65
C ASN A 212 -15.47 -12.14 2.65
N HIS A 213 -14.26 -12.26 3.18
CA HIS A 213 -13.76 -13.56 3.60
C HIS A 213 -14.10 -13.73 5.07
N GLU A 214 -14.62 -14.90 5.46
CA GLU A 214 -14.74 -15.21 6.88
C GLU A 214 -13.36 -15.11 7.53
N GLU A 215 -13.29 -14.53 8.73
CA GLU A 215 -12.12 -14.65 9.61
C GLU A 215 -11.68 -16.11 9.56
N ALA A 216 -10.43 -16.36 9.19
CA ALA A 216 -9.90 -17.71 9.11
C ALA A 216 -9.89 -18.36 10.50
N GLU A 217 -11.04 -18.90 10.93
CA GLU A 217 -11.12 -19.83 12.04
C GLU A 217 -10.39 -21.12 11.64
N SER A 218 -9.12 -21.17 12.01
CA SER A 218 -8.35 -22.38 12.33
C SER A 218 -8.16 -23.46 11.23
N PHE A 219 -6.88 -23.69 10.96
CA PHE A 219 -6.27 -24.96 10.55
C PHE A 219 -7.16 -26.23 10.71
N ALA A 220 -7.62 -26.78 9.58
CA ALA A 220 -7.91 -28.21 9.47
C ALA A 220 -7.75 -28.71 8.01
N GLU A 221 -6.70 -29.53 7.82
CA GLU A 221 -6.51 -30.56 6.79
C GLU A 221 -7.05 -30.33 5.36
N LEU A 222 -6.13 -29.99 4.46
CA LEU A 222 -6.19 -30.50 3.08
C LEU A 222 -4.96 -31.39 2.84
N GLN A 223 -5.14 -32.70 3.03
CA GLN A 223 -4.28 -33.69 2.40
C GLN A 223 -4.64 -33.79 0.91
N PRO A 224 -3.71 -33.58 -0.03
CA PRO A 224 -3.96 -33.91 -1.42
C PRO A 224 -3.60 -35.38 -1.65
N THR A 225 -4.62 -36.25 -1.65
CA THR A 225 -4.55 -37.52 -2.36
C THR A 225 -5.23 -37.36 -3.71
N THR A 226 -4.46 -37.21 -4.77
CA THR A 226 -4.75 -37.86 -6.06
C THR A 226 -3.61 -37.63 -7.04
N THR A 227 -3.08 -38.75 -7.51
CA THR A 227 -2.07 -38.90 -8.55
C THR A 227 -2.59 -38.52 -9.94
N CYS A 228 -1.84 -37.67 -10.64
CA CYS A 228 -1.74 -37.73 -12.10
C CYS A 228 -0.30 -37.36 -12.51
N LYS A 229 0.38 -38.29 -13.18
CA LYS A 229 1.69 -38.06 -13.82
C LYS A 229 1.49 -37.49 -15.23
N PRO A 230 2.22 -36.43 -15.58
CA PRO A 230 2.94 -36.43 -16.85
C PRO A 230 4.47 -36.29 -16.66
N LYS A 231 5.19 -36.77 -17.68
CA LYS A 231 6.65 -36.93 -17.74
C LYS A 231 7.42 -35.60 -17.70
N THR A 232 8.32 -35.50 -16.72
CA THR A 232 9.66 -34.86 -16.70
C THR A 232 10.02 -33.82 -17.78
N SER A 233 10.15 -32.57 -17.34
CA SER A 233 11.47 -31.93 -17.13
C SER A 233 11.40 -31.00 -15.91
N SER A 234 11.75 -31.53 -14.73
CA SER A 234 11.64 -30.84 -13.44
C SER A 234 12.99 -30.30 -12.97
N THR A 235 13.15 -28.99 -12.97
CA THR A 235 13.88 -28.29 -11.90
C THR A 235 12.82 -27.75 -10.95
N THR A 236 12.44 -28.56 -9.97
CA THR A 236 11.55 -28.17 -8.87
C THR A 236 12.28 -27.12 -8.01
N PRO A 237 11.69 -25.95 -7.73
CA PRO A 237 12.17 -25.09 -6.64
C PRO A 237 12.07 -25.88 -5.34
N LYS A 238 13.15 -25.95 -4.56
CA LYS A 238 13.05 -26.42 -3.18
C LYS A 238 12.14 -25.44 -2.42
N PRO A 239 11.26 -25.92 -1.52
CA PRO A 239 10.57 -25.02 -0.61
C PRO A 239 11.61 -24.25 0.21
N ASN A 240 11.40 -22.94 0.36
CA ASN A 240 12.29 -22.08 1.12
C ASN A 240 12.38 -22.59 2.58
N PRO A 241 13.58 -22.59 3.19
CA PRO A 241 13.71 -23.13 4.54
C PRO A 241 12.96 -22.22 5.52
N THR A 242 12.12 -22.79 6.39
CA THR A 242 11.35 -22.04 7.38
C THR A 242 12.21 -21.72 8.61
N VAL A 243 12.19 -20.47 9.08
CA VAL A 243 12.88 -20.06 10.31
C VAL A 243 11.89 -19.33 11.22
N ASN A 244 11.88 -19.69 12.51
CA ASN A 244 10.99 -19.08 13.49
C ASN A 244 11.49 -17.67 13.86
N SER A 245 10.69 -16.66 13.51
CA SER A 245 10.73 -15.25 13.93
C SER A 245 12.04 -14.44 13.77
N SER A 246 13.16 -15.05 13.36
CA SER A 246 14.47 -14.39 13.33
C SER A 246 15.47 -15.14 12.45
N CYS A 247 16.37 -14.42 11.77
CA CYS A 247 17.46 -15.02 10.99
C CYS A 247 18.61 -15.57 11.85
N LYS A 248 18.56 -15.43 13.19
CA LYS A 248 19.63 -15.84 14.13
C LYS A 248 20.04 -17.30 13.98
N ASN A 249 19.09 -18.18 13.63
CA ASN A 249 19.30 -19.63 13.48
C ASN A 249 19.40 -20.09 12.03
N ALA A 250 19.39 -19.18 11.05
CA ALA A 250 19.61 -19.55 9.66
C ALA A 250 21.06 -20.06 9.47
N THR A 251 21.27 -20.92 8.47
CA THR A 251 22.59 -21.53 8.21
C THR A 251 23.23 -21.07 6.90
N THR A 252 22.46 -20.40 6.05
CA THR A 252 22.79 -20.05 4.67
C THR A 252 22.27 -18.66 4.36
N SER A 253 22.97 -17.94 3.47
CA SER A 253 22.49 -16.65 2.97
C SER A 253 21.49 -16.85 1.83
N GLU A 254 20.22 -17.08 2.17
CA GLU A 254 19.14 -17.26 1.20
C GLU A 254 17.82 -16.66 1.70
N VAL A 255 16.80 -16.66 0.84
CA VAL A 255 15.46 -16.22 1.24
C VAL A 255 14.81 -17.33 2.06
N HIS A 256 14.35 -16.95 3.24
CA HIS A 256 13.64 -17.80 4.16
C HIS A 256 12.21 -17.34 4.33
N THR A 257 11.31 -18.30 4.58
CA THR A 257 9.98 -18.00 5.08
C THR A 257 10.07 -17.79 6.60
N ILE A 258 9.74 -16.58 7.04
CA ILE A 258 9.75 -16.17 8.44
C ILE A 258 8.32 -16.18 8.97
N THR A 259 8.09 -16.90 10.06
CA THR A 259 6.82 -16.85 10.78
C THR A 259 6.88 -15.78 11.87
N LEU A 260 6.01 -14.79 11.78
CA LEU A 260 5.85 -13.71 12.75
C LEU A 260 5.10 -14.19 14.00
N LYS A 261 5.15 -13.40 15.08
CA LYS A 261 4.45 -13.72 16.34
C LYS A 261 2.93 -13.78 16.19
N SER A 262 2.38 -13.02 15.25
CA SER A 262 0.96 -13.07 14.86
C SER A 262 0.55 -14.37 14.17
N GLY A 263 1.50 -15.22 13.76
CA GLY A 263 1.25 -16.40 12.94
C GLY A 263 1.32 -16.14 11.43
N ALA A 264 1.34 -14.88 11.01
CA ALA A 264 1.56 -14.50 9.62
C ALA A 264 2.97 -14.92 9.15
N THR A 265 3.10 -15.22 7.85
CA THR A 265 4.38 -15.57 7.23
C THR A 265 4.81 -14.53 6.21
N LEU A 266 6.11 -14.26 6.13
CA LEU A 266 6.71 -13.41 5.10
C LEU A 266 7.98 -14.03 4.54
N GLU A 267 8.47 -13.52 3.42
CA GLU A 267 9.78 -13.89 2.87
C GLU A 267 10.82 -12.79 3.13
N ALA A 268 11.98 -13.18 3.66
CA ALA A 268 13.10 -12.26 3.87
C ALA A 268 14.43 -12.94 3.59
N LEU A 269 15.39 -12.18 3.06
CA LEU A 269 16.77 -12.65 2.89
C LEU A 269 17.47 -12.67 4.25
N CYS A 270 17.87 -13.86 4.69
CA CYS A 270 18.83 -13.97 5.79
C CYS A 270 20.24 -13.83 5.23
N GLN A 271 21.07 -13.03 5.88
CA GLN A 271 22.48 -12.81 5.53
C GLN A 271 23.36 -13.41 6.62
N MET A 272 24.09 -14.47 6.25
CA MET A 272 24.91 -15.27 7.15
C MET A 272 26.42 -15.10 6.93
N ASP A 273 26.83 -14.60 5.77
CA ASP A 273 28.24 -14.60 5.35
C ASP A 273 29.03 -13.37 5.81
N ARG A 274 28.32 -12.33 6.27
CA ARG A 274 28.91 -11.02 6.64
C ARG A 274 28.52 -10.59 8.05
N HIS A 275 29.37 -9.78 8.67
CA HIS A 275 29.14 -9.17 9.98
C HIS A 275 28.69 -10.15 11.09
N GLY A 276 29.20 -11.39 11.04
CA GLY A 276 28.88 -12.44 12.02
C GLY A 276 27.55 -13.16 11.80
N GLY A 277 26.87 -12.90 10.68
CA GLY A 277 25.64 -13.58 10.31
C GLY A 277 24.43 -13.28 11.20
N GLY A 278 23.29 -13.90 10.89
CA GLY A 278 22.04 -13.74 11.63
C GLY A 278 21.25 -12.49 11.26
N TRP A 279 21.60 -11.84 10.16
CA TRP A 279 20.99 -10.59 9.73
C TRP A 279 19.75 -10.86 8.87
N MET A 280 18.64 -10.21 9.17
CA MET A 280 17.46 -10.19 8.31
C MET A 280 17.46 -8.89 7.51
N VAL A 281 17.48 -9.00 6.19
CA VAL A 281 17.33 -7.84 5.30
C VAL A 281 15.86 -7.40 5.34
N PHE A 282 15.62 -6.11 5.52
CA PHE A 282 14.27 -5.53 5.44
C PHE A 282 14.12 -4.46 4.36
N GLN A 283 15.25 -3.99 3.83
CA GLN A 283 15.29 -3.09 2.69
C GLN A 283 16.49 -3.46 1.82
N SER A 284 16.27 -3.50 0.50
CA SER A 284 17.30 -3.81 -0.48
C SER A 284 17.13 -2.94 -1.73
N ARG A 285 18.17 -2.18 -2.09
CA ARG A 285 18.31 -1.41 -3.33
C ARG A 285 19.51 -1.92 -4.10
N LEU A 286 19.31 -2.25 -5.37
CA LEU A 286 20.26 -2.98 -6.21
C LEU A 286 20.34 -2.43 -7.64
N ASP A 287 19.20 -2.20 -8.29
CA ASP A 287 19.12 -1.98 -9.73
C ASP A 287 17.99 -1.04 -10.20
N GLY A 288 17.13 -0.57 -9.30
CA GLY A 288 16.02 0.32 -9.61
C GLY A 288 14.81 -0.36 -10.27
N THR A 289 14.73 -1.69 -10.24
CA THR A 289 13.56 -2.44 -10.73
C THR A 289 12.29 -2.19 -9.93
N VAL A 290 12.44 -1.75 -8.66
CA VAL A 290 11.32 -1.44 -7.78
C VAL A 290 11.31 0.05 -7.46
N ASN A 291 10.15 0.68 -7.70
CA ASN A 291 9.92 2.06 -7.28
C ASN A 291 9.72 2.11 -5.74
N PHE A 292 10.46 2.99 -5.05
CA PHE A 292 10.33 3.24 -3.61
C PHE A 292 9.62 4.57 -3.30
N ASN A 293 9.29 5.39 -4.31
CA ASN A 293 8.39 6.53 -4.12
C ASN A 293 6.94 6.03 -4.14
N ARG A 294 6.53 5.43 -3.02
CA ARG A 294 5.31 4.66 -2.85
C ARG A 294 4.44 5.19 -1.72
N SER A 295 3.20 4.73 -1.69
CA SER A 295 2.20 5.13 -0.70
C SER A 295 2.53 4.65 0.72
N TRP A 296 1.91 5.24 1.73
CA TRP A 296 1.92 4.75 3.12
C TRP A 296 1.52 3.30 3.17
N PHE A 297 0.46 3.00 2.44
CA PHE A 297 -0.08 1.67 2.27
C PHE A 297 0.98 0.66 1.82
N ASP A 298 1.71 0.96 0.76
CA ASP A 298 2.77 0.10 0.25
C ASP A 298 3.88 -0.08 1.31
N TYR A 299 4.32 1.00 1.95
CA TYR A 299 5.35 0.93 3.00
C TYR A 299 4.91 0.17 4.25
N ARG A 300 3.62 0.27 4.59
CA ARG A 300 3.00 -0.45 5.70
C ARG A 300 3.05 -1.95 5.46
N ASN A 301 2.65 -2.40 4.27
CA ASN A 301 2.48 -3.82 3.96
C ASN A 301 3.72 -4.49 3.35
N GLY A 302 4.63 -3.72 2.77
CA GLY A 302 5.78 -4.23 2.05
C GLY A 302 5.54 -4.32 0.54
N PHE A 303 6.63 -4.31 -0.23
CA PHE A 303 6.61 -4.38 -1.69
C PHE A 303 7.95 -4.89 -2.23
N GLY A 304 7.93 -5.45 -3.45
CA GLY A 304 9.14 -5.99 -4.11
C GLY A 304 9.34 -7.49 -3.88
N ASP A 305 10.54 -7.99 -4.18
CA ASP A 305 10.91 -9.41 -4.05
C ASP A 305 12.12 -9.54 -3.12
N ALA A 306 12.03 -10.41 -2.11
CA ALA A 306 13.09 -10.66 -1.14
C ALA A 306 14.44 -11.10 -1.77
N ARG A 307 14.40 -11.62 -3.01
CA ARG A 307 15.58 -12.00 -3.80
C ARG A 307 16.22 -10.84 -4.57
N GLY A 308 15.53 -9.69 -4.65
CA GLY A 308 15.93 -8.52 -5.43
C GLY A 308 15.84 -7.22 -4.63
N GLU A 309 15.18 -6.21 -5.21
CA GLU A 309 14.81 -4.98 -4.51
C GLU A 309 13.49 -5.15 -3.78
N TYR A 310 13.44 -4.76 -2.50
CA TYR A 310 12.21 -4.83 -1.73
C TYR A 310 12.25 -4.00 -0.45
N TRP A 311 11.06 -3.79 0.09
CA TRP A 311 10.77 -3.29 1.43
C TRP A 311 9.90 -4.32 2.16
N LEU A 312 10.28 -4.70 3.37
CA LEU A 312 9.63 -5.78 4.12
C LEU A 312 8.21 -5.45 4.62
N GLY A 313 7.90 -4.17 4.79
CA GLY A 313 6.67 -3.69 5.43
C GLY A 313 6.89 -3.27 6.88
N LEU A 314 6.28 -2.14 7.26
CA LEU A 314 6.38 -1.59 8.62
C LEU A 314 5.67 -2.47 9.64
N GLU A 315 4.53 -3.08 9.31
CA GLU A 315 3.82 -4.02 10.21
C GLU A 315 4.70 -5.21 10.62
N SER A 316 5.44 -5.76 9.65
CA SER A 316 6.42 -6.81 9.88
C SER A 316 7.56 -6.31 10.78
N LEU A 317 8.09 -5.12 10.51
CA LEU A 317 9.19 -4.53 11.29
C LEU A 317 8.81 -4.26 12.75
N VAL A 318 7.58 -3.83 13.03
CA VAL A 318 7.07 -3.66 14.40
C VAL A 318 7.19 -4.98 15.16
N GLN A 319 6.67 -6.08 14.58
CA GLN A 319 6.69 -7.39 15.23
C GLN A 319 8.11 -7.93 15.41
N LEU A 320 8.98 -7.73 14.41
CA LEU A 320 10.36 -8.21 14.41
C LEU A 320 11.26 -7.43 15.38
N THR A 321 10.94 -6.17 15.66
CA THR A 321 11.70 -5.32 16.59
C THR A 321 11.06 -5.19 17.99
N LEU A 322 10.10 -6.07 18.30
CA LEU A 322 9.59 -6.23 19.67
C LEU A 322 10.67 -6.72 20.64
N GLN A 323 11.64 -7.47 20.14
CA GLN A 323 12.86 -7.82 20.88
C GLN A 323 13.96 -6.83 20.54
N ASP A 324 14.85 -6.59 21.50
CA ASP A 324 16.03 -5.76 21.30
C ASP A 324 16.81 -6.26 20.09
N SER A 325 16.88 -5.41 19.07
CA SER A 325 17.51 -5.69 17.79
C SER A 325 18.52 -4.61 17.50
N GLU A 326 19.56 -4.95 16.74
CA GLU A 326 20.51 -3.97 16.20
C GLU A 326 20.29 -3.76 14.70
N LEU A 327 20.71 -2.59 14.21
CA LEU A 327 20.58 -2.17 12.82
C LEU A 327 21.95 -2.14 12.16
N LEU A 328 22.04 -2.72 10.97
CA LEU A 328 23.18 -2.61 10.05
C LEU A 328 22.71 -2.08 8.70
N ILE A 329 23.42 -1.08 8.18
CA ILE A 329 23.19 -0.52 6.85
C ILE A 329 24.49 -0.69 6.06
N GLU A 330 24.44 -1.49 5.00
CA GLU A 330 25.54 -1.64 4.03
C GLU A 330 25.25 -0.79 2.80
N MET A 331 26.29 -0.17 2.23
CA MET A 331 26.17 0.65 1.03
C MET A 331 27.41 0.55 0.13
N GLU A 332 27.19 0.64 -1.18
CA GLU A 332 28.22 0.70 -2.22
C GLU A 332 27.88 1.81 -3.21
N ASP A 333 28.84 2.62 -3.62
CA ASP A 333 28.66 3.61 -4.70
C ASP A 333 28.98 3.04 -6.09
N PHE A 334 28.76 3.85 -7.13
CA PHE A 334 29.04 3.45 -8.51
C PHE A 334 30.54 3.34 -8.85
N GLU A 335 31.42 3.82 -7.98
CA GLU A 335 32.88 3.68 -8.12
C GLU A 335 33.40 2.39 -7.46
N GLY A 336 32.52 1.64 -6.78
CA GLY A 336 32.87 0.40 -6.07
C GLY A 336 33.39 0.62 -4.65
N ASN A 337 33.29 1.84 -4.13
CA ASN A 337 33.59 2.10 -2.72
C ASN A 337 32.44 1.56 -1.87
N ALA A 338 32.77 0.80 -0.82
CA ALA A 338 31.79 0.23 0.09
C ALA A 338 32.01 0.71 1.53
N ALA A 339 30.91 0.92 2.25
CA ALA A 339 30.91 1.28 3.66
C ALA A 339 29.71 0.69 4.40
N PHE A 340 29.74 0.78 5.72
CA PHE A 340 28.62 0.38 6.55
C PHE A 340 28.42 1.33 7.73
N ALA A 341 27.19 1.35 8.24
CA ALA A 341 26.77 2.03 9.47
C ALA A 341 26.03 1.03 10.36
N ARG A 342 26.37 0.95 11.63
CA ARG A 342 25.79 0.01 12.60
C ARG A 342 25.38 0.75 13.87
N TYR A 343 24.15 0.48 14.31
CA TYR A 343 23.55 1.03 15.52
C TYR A 343 23.18 -0.12 16.44
N ASN A 344 23.51 0.02 17.73
CA ASN A 344 23.35 -1.05 18.72
C ASN A 344 21.89 -1.34 19.12
N TYR A 345 20.93 -0.53 18.65
CA TYR A 345 19.52 -0.69 18.98
C TYR A 345 18.65 -0.12 17.85
N ILE A 346 17.58 -0.83 17.53
CA ILE A 346 16.48 -0.38 16.69
C ILE A 346 15.16 -0.94 17.23
N LYS A 347 14.14 -0.09 17.27
CA LYS A 347 12.74 -0.48 17.42
C LYS A 347 11.86 0.40 16.53
N VAL A 348 10.88 -0.22 15.87
CA VAL A 348 9.83 0.48 15.14
C VAL A 348 8.57 0.40 15.99
N GLU A 349 8.03 1.56 16.39
CA GLU A 349 6.76 1.61 17.14
C GLU A 349 5.58 1.22 16.25
N ASP A 350 4.40 0.98 16.82
CA ASP A 350 3.20 0.64 16.06
C ASP A 350 2.63 1.81 15.24
N GLU A 351 1.59 1.51 14.44
CA GLU A 351 0.90 2.50 13.60
C GLU A 351 0.28 3.65 14.40
N THR A 352 -0.13 3.43 15.66
CA THR A 352 -0.71 4.48 16.51
C THR A 352 0.32 5.54 16.89
N GLN A 353 1.61 5.17 16.86
CA GLN A 353 2.74 6.07 17.00
C GLN A 353 3.36 6.48 15.65
N ALA A 354 2.68 6.22 14.53
CA ALA A 354 3.14 6.49 13.16
C ALA A 354 4.48 5.81 12.83
N TYR A 355 4.61 4.55 13.25
CA TYR A 355 5.80 3.71 13.06
C TYR A 355 7.11 4.35 13.50
N ARG A 356 7.09 5.12 14.58
CA ARG A 356 8.23 5.91 15.04
C ARG A 356 9.50 5.09 15.21
N LEU A 357 10.63 5.62 14.72
CA LEU A 357 11.92 4.96 14.85
C LEU A 357 12.54 5.24 16.21
N ARG A 358 12.83 4.19 16.97
CA ARG A 358 13.75 4.22 18.11
C ARG A 358 15.09 3.70 17.64
N LEU A 359 16.15 4.45 17.89
CA LEU A 359 17.51 4.12 17.45
C LEU A 359 18.49 4.28 18.62
N GLY A 360 19.45 3.36 18.70
CA GLY A 360 20.51 3.40 19.71
C GLY A 360 21.50 4.55 19.48
N SER A 361 22.02 5.10 20.57
CA SER A 361 23.00 6.19 20.54
C SER A 361 24.43 5.72 20.22
N ILE A 362 24.71 4.41 20.24
CA ILE A 362 26.04 3.87 19.95
C ILE A 362 26.11 3.54 18.46
N TYR A 363 26.88 4.36 17.74
CA TYR A 363 27.20 4.18 16.33
C TYR A 363 28.59 3.55 16.16
N THR A 364 28.71 2.61 15.21
CA THR A 364 29.98 2.12 14.67
C THR A 364 29.89 1.99 13.15
N GLY A 365 31.00 2.11 12.43
CA GLY A 365 31.01 1.91 10.98
C GLY A 365 31.91 2.89 10.23
N THR A 366 32.14 2.58 8.95
CA THR A 366 33.02 3.34 8.06
C THR A 366 32.30 4.40 7.23
N ALA A 367 30.96 4.41 7.21
CA ALA A 367 30.17 5.33 6.38
C ALA A 367 30.04 6.75 6.98
N GLY A 368 30.38 6.91 8.27
CA GLY A 368 30.02 8.09 9.06
C GLY A 368 28.54 8.06 9.47
N ASP A 369 28.16 8.80 10.51
CA ASP A 369 26.79 8.76 11.03
C ASP A 369 25.87 9.77 10.31
N ALA A 370 24.93 9.25 9.52
CA ALA A 370 23.88 10.03 8.87
C ALA A 370 22.45 9.54 9.18
N MET A 371 22.28 8.69 10.20
CA MET A 371 20.97 8.19 10.67
C MET A 371 20.71 8.48 12.14
N GLY A 372 21.74 8.77 12.95
CA GLY A 372 21.59 8.99 14.40
C GLY A 372 20.60 10.10 14.78
N ARG A 373 20.42 11.10 13.90
CA ARG A 373 19.44 12.19 14.11
C ARG A 373 17.99 11.81 13.83
N TYR A 374 17.76 10.65 13.20
CA TYR A 374 16.43 10.16 12.83
C TYR A 374 15.75 9.43 14.01
N PHE A 375 16.41 9.39 15.17
CA PHE A 375 15.82 8.94 16.42
C PHE A 375 14.54 9.73 16.73
N ASP A 376 13.50 9.00 17.11
CA ASP A 376 12.17 9.52 17.46
C ASP A 376 11.42 10.17 16.29
N GLU A 377 11.89 10.05 15.04
CA GLU A 377 11.12 10.50 13.88
C GLU A 377 10.04 9.49 13.51
N ALA A 378 8.86 10.00 13.14
CA ALA A 378 7.78 9.17 12.62
C ALA A 378 8.07 8.80 11.16
N PHE A 379 7.54 7.67 10.71
CA PHE A 379 7.58 7.33 9.30
C PHE A 379 6.68 8.31 8.52
N SER A 380 7.05 8.62 7.29
CA SER A 380 6.26 9.48 6.41
C SER A 380 6.38 9.02 4.98
N THR A 381 5.34 9.26 4.20
CA THR A 381 5.24 8.95 2.76
C THR A 381 4.61 10.14 2.04
N VAL A 382 4.59 10.10 0.70
CA VAL A 382 4.02 11.20 -0.09
C VAL A 382 2.55 11.44 0.24
N ASP A 383 1.81 10.38 0.57
CA ASP A 383 0.39 10.36 0.90
C ASP A 383 0.08 10.47 2.40
N LEU A 384 0.93 9.96 3.28
CA LEU A 384 0.76 10.19 4.72
C LEU A 384 1.86 11.08 5.28
N ARG A 385 1.48 12.34 5.53
CA ARG A 385 2.26 13.39 6.19
C ARG A 385 2.39 13.10 7.70
N GLY A 386 3.22 12.13 8.06
CA GLY A 386 3.61 11.84 9.44
C GLY A 386 4.86 12.64 9.88
N GLY A 387 5.02 12.85 11.19
CA GLY A 387 6.27 13.33 11.80
C GLY A 387 6.48 14.85 11.81
N ASN A 388 7.69 15.27 12.18
CA ASN A 388 8.05 16.68 12.29
C ASN A 388 8.35 17.34 10.93
N PHE A 389 8.60 16.53 9.89
CA PHE A 389 9.05 16.97 8.56
C PHE A 389 8.25 16.31 7.42
N PRO A 390 6.91 16.47 7.41
CA PRO A 390 6.03 15.75 6.48
C PRO A 390 6.25 16.09 5.00
N GLU A 391 6.77 17.29 4.68
CA GLU A 391 7.11 17.71 3.31
C GLU A 391 8.32 16.98 2.72
N CYS A 392 9.10 16.30 3.55
CA CYS A 392 10.33 15.66 3.10
C CYS A 392 10.08 14.41 2.26
N ALA A 393 8.98 13.68 2.49
CA ALA A 393 8.64 12.54 1.65
C ALA A 393 8.39 12.96 0.20
N GLU A 394 7.73 14.10 -0.01
CA GLU A 394 7.51 14.71 -1.33
C GLU A 394 8.81 15.26 -1.93
N THR A 395 9.58 16.01 -1.12
CA THR A 395 10.84 16.65 -1.57
C THR A 395 11.89 15.61 -1.98
N LEU A 396 12.01 14.52 -1.21
CA LEU A 396 12.99 13.46 -1.42
C LEU A 396 12.47 12.30 -2.27
N ALA A 397 11.19 12.34 -2.67
CA ALA A 397 10.53 11.31 -3.45
C ALA A 397 10.71 9.90 -2.84
N SER A 398 10.47 9.78 -1.54
CA SER A 398 10.68 8.54 -0.80
C SER A 398 9.89 8.48 0.51
N GLY A 399 9.44 7.27 0.87
CA GLY A 399 8.93 7.00 2.21
C GLY A 399 10.06 6.66 3.18
N PHE A 400 10.16 7.39 4.30
CA PHE A 400 11.20 7.16 5.31
C PHE A 400 10.92 7.89 6.64
N TRP A 401 11.72 7.61 7.66
CA TRP A 401 11.77 8.35 8.93
C TRP A 401 12.48 9.70 8.80
N HIS A 402 11.99 10.58 7.93
CA HIS A 402 12.69 11.82 7.57
C HIS A 402 12.89 12.77 8.76
N TYR A 403 14.15 13.14 9.03
CA TYR A 403 14.52 14.14 10.04
C TYR A 403 14.69 15.56 9.47
N ASP A 404 15.03 15.71 8.19
CA ASP A 404 15.15 17.00 7.48
C ASP A 404 15.47 16.74 6.00
N CYS A 405 14.93 17.50 5.06
CA CYS A 405 15.14 17.37 3.61
C CYS A 405 16.00 18.46 2.95
N GLY A 406 16.54 19.41 3.70
CA GLY A 406 17.52 20.39 3.21
C GLY A 406 18.94 19.82 2.93
N ASN A 407 19.95 20.69 2.93
CA ASN A 407 21.33 20.34 2.53
C ASN A 407 22.31 20.18 3.71
N SER A 408 22.22 19.06 4.44
CA SER A 408 23.23 18.67 5.46
C SER A 408 23.81 17.29 5.19
N ILE A 409 25.07 17.09 5.60
CA ILE A 409 25.77 15.81 5.48
C ILE A 409 25.28 14.75 6.48
N TYR A 410 24.62 15.15 7.58
CA TYR A 410 24.10 14.22 8.59
C TYR A 410 22.73 13.64 8.21
N ARG A 411 22.49 13.45 6.92
CA ARG A 411 21.20 13.02 6.34
C ARG A 411 21.42 11.91 5.34
N ASN A 412 20.35 11.22 5.01
CA ASN A 412 20.32 10.19 4.00
C ASN A 412 18.98 10.18 3.27
N ASN A 413 18.94 9.54 2.10
CA ASN A 413 17.72 9.22 1.38
C ASN A 413 17.81 7.79 0.82
N LEU A 414 17.83 6.79 1.70
CA LEU A 414 18.07 5.40 1.29
C LEU A 414 16.96 4.81 0.40
N ASN A 415 15.77 5.40 0.44
CA ASN A 415 14.61 5.02 -0.35
C ASN A 415 14.38 5.93 -1.58
N GLY A 416 15.35 6.77 -1.93
CA GLY A 416 15.26 7.67 -3.09
C GLY A 416 15.19 6.96 -4.45
N ILE A 417 15.05 7.74 -5.50
CA ILE A 417 15.01 7.31 -6.90
C ILE A 417 16.37 6.74 -7.31
N TYR A 418 16.37 5.49 -7.77
CA TYR A 418 17.58 4.81 -8.22
C TYR A 418 18.15 5.51 -9.48
N GLY A 419 19.48 5.64 -9.57
CA GLY A 419 20.14 6.22 -10.75
C GLY A 419 19.95 7.72 -10.95
N HIS A 420 19.31 8.45 -10.02
CA HIS A 420 19.02 9.89 -10.12
C HIS A 420 20.25 10.82 -9.93
N GLY A 421 21.47 10.29 -10.11
CA GLY A 421 22.71 11.04 -9.96
C GLY A 421 22.83 11.75 -8.60
N LYS A 422 23.31 13.00 -8.61
CA LYS A 422 23.59 13.78 -7.38
C LYS A 422 22.39 14.57 -6.83
N GLY A 423 21.19 14.35 -7.37
CA GLY A 423 19.97 15.05 -6.95
C GLY A 423 19.54 14.70 -5.52
N GLN A 424 18.77 15.59 -4.87
CA GLN A 424 18.17 15.35 -3.54
C GLN A 424 17.31 14.08 -3.50
N GLN A 425 16.61 13.80 -4.60
CA GLN A 425 15.73 12.64 -4.73
C GLN A 425 16.47 11.32 -4.98
N GLY A 426 17.78 11.33 -5.19
CA GLY A 426 18.54 10.11 -5.41
C GLY A 426 18.78 9.29 -4.13
N ILE A 427 19.41 8.13 -4.27
CA ILE A 427 19.87 7.31 -3.14
C ILE A 427 21.24 7.79 -2.68
N TRP A 428 21.35 8.26 -1.45
CA TRP A 428 22.62 8.79 -0.91
C TRP A 428 22.68 8.70 0.62
N TRP A 429 23.92 8.69 1.12
CA TRP A 429 24.27 8.76 2.53
C TRP A 429 25.25 9.91 2.73
N GLY A 430 24.85 10.95 3.47
CA GLY A 430 25.49 12.27 3.40
C GLY A 430 26.90 12.34 3.96
N THR A 431 27.30 11.43 4.85
CA THR A 431 28.66 11.34 5.42
C THR A 431 29.58 10.39 4.63
N PHE A 432 29.06 9.67 3.65
CA PHE A 432 29.81 8.70 2.87
C PHE A 432 30.42 9.37 1.64
N ASN A 433 31.74 9.24 1.47
CA ASN A 433 32.52 9.86 0.39
C ASN A 433 32.31 11.39 0.25
N SER A 434 31.87 12.05 1.32
CA SER A 434 31.61 13.48 1.32
C SER A 434 32.93 14.27 1.38
N ALA A 435 33.44 14.70 0.23
CA ALA A 435 34.34 15.84 0.16
C ALA A 435 33.60 17.08 0.73
N VAL A 436 34.36 18.05 1.25
CA VAL A 436 33.89 19.26 1.98
C VAL A 436 32.79 20.09 1.27
N ASN A 437 32.46 19.77 0.01
CA ASN A 437 31.54 20.51 -0.87
C ASN A 437 30.19 19.82 -1.16
N GLN A 438 29.55 19.20 -0.15
CA GLN A 438 28.11 18.81 -0.18
C GLN A 438 27.64 17.98 -1.40
N ASN A 439 28.56 17.31 -2.10
CA ASN A 439 28.24 16.58 -3.31
C ASN A 439 27.73 15.19 -2.91
N ARG A 440 26.42 14.97 -3.04
CA ARG A 440 25.78 13.67 -2.78
C ARG A 440 26.35 12.64 -3.74
N SER A 441 27.12 11.68 -3.22
CA SER A 441 27.58 10.54 -4.02
C SER A 441 26.43 9.55 -4.16
N PRO A 442 25.99 9.23 -5.39
CA PRO A 442 24.91 8.29 -5.61
C PRO A 442 25.32 6.88 -5.17
N LEU A 443 24.44 6.22 -4.45
CA LEU A 443 24.62 4.83 -4.03
C LEU A 443 24.08 3.90 -5.13
N LYS A 444 24.88 2.87 -5.45
CA LYS A 444 24.55 1.78 -6.36
C LYS A 444 23.80 0.67 -5.65
N THR A 445 24.21 0.32 -4.43
CA THR A 445 23.49 -0.65 -3.61
C THR A 445 23.34 -0.17 -2.18
N VAL A 446 22.20 -0.47 -1.56
CA VAL A 446 21.94 -0.25 -0.14
C VAL A 446 21.20 -1.45 0.41
N ARG A 447 21.58 -1.91 1.59
CA ARG A 447 20.81 -2.90 2.36
C ARG A 447 20.67 -2.46 3.80
N MET A 448 19.45 -2.44 4.31
CA MET A 448 19.18 -2.28 5.73
C MET A 448 18.78 -3.62 6.32
N MET A 449 19.42 -3.98 7.44
CA MET A 449 19.29 -5.28 8.07
C MET A 449 19.11 -5.12 9.58
N ILE A 450 18.28 -5.98 10.16
CA ILE A 450 18.13 -6.10 11.61
C ILE A 450 18.66 -7.45 12.10
N ARG A 451 19.18 -7.48 13.33
CA ARG A 451 19.55 -8.73 14.02
C ARG A 451 19.13 -8.66 15.47
N GLU A 452 18.42 -9.69 15.92
CA GLU A 452 18.02 -9.86 17.31
C GLU A 452 19.24 -10.12 18.21
N LEU A 453 19.37 -9.34 19.29
CA LEU A 453 20.50 -9.40 20.22
C LEU A 453 20.50 -10.68 21.08
#